data_AF-A0A7W0GXR6-F1
#
_entry.id   AF-A0A7W0GXR6-F1
#
_cell.length_a   1.000
_cell.length_b   1.000
_cell.length_c   1.000
_cell.angle_alpha   90.00
_cell.angle_beta   90.00
_cell.angle_gamma   90.00
#
_symmetry.space_group_name_H-M   'P 1'
#
loop_
_entity.id
_entity.type
_entity.pdbx_description
1 polymer ?
#
loop_
_entity_poly.entity_id
_entity_poly.type
_entity_poly.pdbx_seq_one_letter_code
_entity_poly.pdbx_strand_id
1 'polypeptide(L)' 'MARLDRLIQVMHEQRADALQLAVGKPAVLLSNGASRAITREPLNDGQILGLLREIASADAAGSLAGREPVAFGY' A
#
# COMPACT_ATOMS: atom_id res chain seq x y z
N MET A 1 9.75 -8.11 9.90
CA MET A 1 8.33 -7.94 9.52
C MET A 1 8.27 -6.79 8.54
N ALA A 2 7.65 -7.01 7.39
CA ALA A 2 7.57 -5.97 6.36
C ALA A 2 6.76 -4.76 6.86
N ARG A 3 7.12 -3.56 6.42
CA ARG A 3 6.38 -2.34 6.78
C ARG A 3 4.98 -2.36 6.17
N LEU A 4 4.84 -2.96 4.98
CA LEU A 4 3.55 -3.10 4.31
C LEU A 4 2.64 -4.12 5.01
N ASP A 5 3.17 -5.24 5.53
CA ASP A 5 2.40 -6.20 6.33
C ASP A 5 1.71 -5.53 7.52
N ARG A 6 2.41 -4.61 8.20
CA ARG A 6 1.80 -3.84 9.30
C ARG A 6 0.65 -2.97 8.81
N LEU A 7 0.75 -2.34 7.64
CA LEU A 7 -0.32 -1.52 7.09
C LEU A 7 -1.53 -2.38 6.70
N ILE A 8 -1.30 -3.57 6.13
CA ILE A 8 -2.35 -4.55 5.80
C ILE A 8 -2.99 -5.09 7.07
N GLN A 9 -2.21 -5.41 8.10
CA GLN A 9 -2.72 -5.83 9.39
C GLN A 9 -3.60 -4.75 10.01
N VAL A 10 -3.17 -3.49 9.99
CA VAL A 10 -3.96 -2.36 10.47
C VAL A 10 -5.23 -2.17 9.63
N MET A 11 -5.17 -2.36 8.31
CA MET A 11 -6.35 -2.34 7.43
C MET A 11 -7.36 -3.42 7.83
N HIS A 12 -6.88 -4.63 8.10
CA HIS A 12 -7.70 -5.77 8.53
C HIS A 12 -8.30 -5.54 9.93
N GLU A 13 -7.50 -5.10 10.89
CA GLU A 13 -7.94 -4.77 12.26
C GLU A 13 -8.98 -3.65 12.28
N GLN A 14 -8.81 -2.61 11.45
CA GLN A 14 -9.75 -1.50 11.33
C GLN A 14 -10.94 -1.79 10.41
N ARG A 15 -11.02 -3.00 9.82
CA ARG A 15 -12.03 -3.36 8.81
C ARG A 15 -12.17 -2.28 7.74
N ALA A 16 -11.03 -1.81 7.24
CA ALA A 16 -10.99 -0.86 6.14
C ALA A 16 -11.21 -1.60 4.82
N ASP A 17 -11.94 -0.94 3.91
CA ASP A 17 -12.29 -1.43 2.58
C ASP A 17 -11.08 -1.39 1.65
N ALA A 18 -10.20 -0.39 1.81
CA ALA A 18 -9.02 -0.23 0.99
C ALA A 18 -7.89 0.55 1.68
N LEU A 19 -6.65 0.27 1.29
CA LEU A 19 -5.46 1.06 1.61
C LEU A 19 -5.02 1.81 0.35
N GLN A 20 -5.01 3.14 0.41
CA GLN A 20 -4.50 4.00 -0.65
C GLN A 20 -3.09 4.50 -0.33
N LEU A 21 -2.17 4.25 -1.25
CA LEU A 21 -0.80 4.76 -1.23
C LEU A 21 -0.62 5.64 -2.47
N ALA A 22 -0.29 6.92 -2.28
CA ALA A 22 -0.10 7.85 -3.37
C ALA A 22 1.10 8.78 -3.10
N VAL A 23 1.81 9.12 -4.16
CA VAL A 23 3.00 9.99 -4.10
C VAL A 23 2.59 11.38 -3.62
N GLY A 24 3.37 11.93 -2.68
CA GLY A 24 3.10 13.22 -2.07
C GLY A 24 1.92 13.21 -1.10
N LYS A 25 1.31 12.04 -0.83
CA LYS A 25 0.20 11.89 0.12
C LYS A 25 0.55 10.88 1.20
N PRO A 26 -0.01 11.02 2.41
CA PRO A 26 0.09 9.97 3.41
C PRO A 26 -0.64 8.71 2.95
N ALA A 27 -0.30 7.57 3.55
CA ALA A 27 -1.10 6.36 3.43
C ALA A 27 -2.47 6.60 4.07
N VAL A 28 -3.52 6.22 3.36
CA VAL A 28 -4.90 6.46 3.77
C VAL A 28 -5.65 5.14 3.78
N LEU A 29 -6.39 4.88 4.85
CA LEU A 29 -7.41 3.83 4.89
C LEU A 29 -8.75 4.41 4.46
N LEU A 30 -9.44 3.70 3.59
CA LEU A 30 -10.83 3.93 3.26
C LEU A 30 -11.66 2.93 4.06
N SER A 31 -12.64 3.40 4.83
CA SER A 31 -13.59 2.54 5.55
C SER A 31 -14.95 3.23 5.60
N ASN A 32 -16.01 2.54 5.16
CA ASN A 32 -17.38 3.04 5.19
C ASN A 32 -17.55 4.42 4.51
N GLY A 33 -16.80 4.66 3.42
CA GLY A 33 -16.80 5.93 2.69
C GLY A 33 -16.00 7.07 3.34
N ALA A 34 -15.37 6.85 4.50
CA ALA A 34 -14.49 7.81 5.14
C ALA A 34 -13.01 7.48 4.86
N SER A 35 -12.21 8.52 4.59
CA SER A 35 -10.76 8.41 4.41
C SER A 35 -10.02 8.82 5.69
N ARG A 36 -9.17 7.94 6.22
CA ARG A 36 -8.34 8.20 7.40
C ARG A 36 -6.86 8.02 7.10
N ALA A 37 -6.08 9.08 7.27
CA ALA A 37 -4.62 8.99 7.16
C ALA A 37 -4.04 8.16 8.32
N ILE A 38 -3.20 7.18 7.98
CA ILE A 38 -2.51 6.32 8.96
C ILE A 38 -1.01 6.62 9.06
N THR A 39 -0.43 7.28 8.06
CA THR A 39 0.91 7.87 8.17
C THR A 39 0.81 9.38 8.31
N ARG A 40 1.76 9.97 9.03
CA ARG A 40 1.88 11.42 9.17
C ARG A 40 2.62 12.05 8.00
N GLU A 41 3.63 11.35 7.50
CA GLU A 41 4.48 11.84 6.42
C GLU A 41 3.92 11.44 5.05
N PRO A 42 4.07 12.32 4.04
CA PRO A 42 3.76 11.98 2.66
C PRO A 42 4.73 10.93 2.14
N LEU A 43 4.20 9.98 1.37
CA LEU A 43 4.99 8.94 0.74
C LEU A 43 5.65 9.47 -0.53
N ASN A 44 6.90 9.08 -0.78
CA ASN A 44 7.56 9.32 -2.06
C ASN A 44 7.57 8.04 -2.92
N ASP A 45 7.89 8.18 -4.21
CA ASP A 45 7.93 7.06 -5.16
C ASP A 45 8.77 5.88 -4.66
N GLY A 46 9.97 6.16 -4.14
CA GLY A 46 10.89 5.14 -3.64
C GLY A 46 10.33 4.39 -2.43
N GLN A 47 9.61 5.07 -1.54
CA GLN A 47 8.93 4.44 -0.40
C GLN A 47 7.78 3.55 -0.84
N ILE A 48 6.95 3.99 -1.80
CA ILE A 48 5.84 3.18 -2.31
C ILE A 48 6.37 1.93 -3.02
N LEU A 49 7.37 2.08 -3.88
CA LEU A 49 8.02 0.94 -4.56
C LEU A 49 8.70 0.00 -3.57
N GLY A 50 9.34 0.54 -2.53
CA GLY A 50 9.92 -0.26 -1.45
C GLY A 50 8.86 -1.11 -0.75
N LEU A 51 7.74 -0.50 -0.35
CA LEU A 51 6.62 -1.19 0.27
C LEU A 51 6.05 -2.30 -0.62
N LEU A 52 5.81 -2.00 -1.91
CA LEU A 52 5.27 -2.98 -2.86
C LEU A 52 6.23 -4.15 -3.10
N ARG A 53 7.54 -3.90 -3.14
CA ARG A 53 8.56 -4.96 -3.24
C ARG A 53 8.61 -5.88 -2.03
N GLU A 54 8.19 -5.40 -0.85
CA GLU A 54 8.16 -6.24 0.36
C GLU A 54 7.09 -7.34 0.29
N ILE A 55 5.99 -7.10 -0.44
CA ILE A 55 4.90 -8.08 -0.62
C ILE A 55 4.89 -8.75 -2.00
N ALA A 56 5.61 -8.17 -2.97
CA ALA A 56 5.67 -8.71 -4.31
C ALA A 56 6.44 -10.03 -4.30
N SER A 57 5.77 -11.10 -4.75
CA SER A 57 6.45 -12.30 -5.23
C SER A 57 7.39 -11.93 -6.39
N ALA A 58 8.45 -12.72 -6.61
CA ALA A 58 9.50 -12.41 -7.58
C ALA A 58 8.96 -12.08 -8.98
N ASP A 59 7.87 -12.73 -9.41
CA ASP A 59 7.16 -12.45 -10.66
C ASP A 59 6.44 -11.08 -10.67
N ALA A 60 5.78 -10.69 -9.58
CA ALA A 60 5.06 -9.42 -9.48
C ALA A 60 6.02 -8.21 -9.43
N ALA A 61 7.24 -8.41 -8.91
CA ALA A 61 8.26 -7.36 -8.84
C ALA A 61 8.70 -6.85 -10.23
N GLY A 62 8.66 -7.71 -11.25
CA GLY A 62 8.93 -7.33 -12.65
C GLY A 62 7.85 -6.42 -13.25
N SER A 63 6.59 -6.64 -12.86
CA SER A 63 5.43 -5.87 -13.37
C SER A 63 5.29 -4.49 -12.73
N LEU A 64 5.91 -4.24 -11.57
CA LEU A 64 5.89 -2.94 -10.88
C LEU A 64 6.60 -1.81 -11.63
N ALA A 65 7.42 -2.13 -12.64
CA ALA A 65 8.02 -1.14 -13.52
C ALA A 65 7.05 -0.63 -14.62
N GLY A 66 5.93 -1.34 -14.82
CA GLY A 66 4.89 -0.95 -15.77
C GLY A 66 4.00 0.14 -15.20
N ARG A 67 3.48 1.01 -16.08
CA ARG A 67 2.41 1.98 -15.75
C ARG A 67 1.02 1.33 -15.63
N GLU A 68 0.95 0.00 -15.74
CA GLU A 68 -0.29 -0.75 -15.74
C GLU A 68 -0.73 -1.12 -14.30
N PRO A 69 -2.04 -1.28 -14.06
CA PRO A 69 -2.53 -1.76 -12.78
C PRO A 69 -1.97 -3.16 -12.47
N VAL A 70 -1.28 -3.31 -11.34
CA VAL A 70 -0.78 -4.61 -10.86
C VAL A 70 -1.73 -5.13 -9.78
N ALA A 71 -2.24 -6.35 -9.95
CA ALA A 71 -3.00 -7.06 -8.94
C ALA A 71 -2.11 -8.12 -8.27
N PHE A 72 -2.10 -8.13 -6.95
CA PHE A 72 -1.44 -9.18 -6.17
C PHE A 72 -2.48 -10.23 -5.79
N GLY A 73 -2.30 -11.47 -6.26
CA GLY A 73 -3.02 -12.63 -5.74
C GLY A 73 -2.33 -13.16 -4.49
N TYR A 74 -3.11 -13.53 -3.48
CA TYR A 74 -2.63 -14.16 -2.25
C TYR A 74 -2.80 -15.67 -2.32
#